data_AF-A0A0B1TJR0-F1
#
_entry.id   AF-A0A0B1TJR0-F1
#
_cell.length_a   1.000
_cell.length_b   1.000
_cell.length_c   1.000
_cell.angle_alpha   90.00
_cell.angle_beta   90.00
_cell.angle_gamma   90.00
#
_symmetry.space_group_name_H-M   'P 1'
#
loop_
_entity.id
_entity.type
_entity.pdbx_description
1 polymer ?
#
loop_
_entity_poly.entity_id
_entity_poly.type
_entity_poly.pdbx_seq_one_letter_code
_entity_poly.pdbx_strand_id
1 'polypeptide(L)' 'MSSLVIALLFGFIAAVEPRDCGGGYSCPDSATCCRLPDGKWGCCPIEDAVCCEDHVHCCPGGSRCMGTECIREEVDI' A
#
# COMPACT_ATOMS: atom_id res chain seq x y z
N MET A 1 18.79 29.28 9.88
CA MET A 1 17.70 29.83 9.04
C MET A 1 17.96 29.45 7.60
N SER A 2 17.41 28.38 7.02
CA SER A 2 16.89 27.11 7.56
C SER A 2 16.63 26.23 6.34
N SER A 3 17.14 25.00 6.37
CA SER A 3 16.73 23.81 5.60
C SER A 3 16.63 23.82 4.06
N LEU A 4 16.72 24.95 3.36
CA LEU A 4 16.44 25.01 1.91
C LEU A 4 17.63 24.70 1.00
N VAL A 5 18.88 24.78 1.50
CA VAL A 5 20.08 24.74 0.63
C VAL A 5 20.69 23.34 0.46
N ILE A 6 20.41 22.39 1.35
CA ILE A 6 21.02 21.04 1.30
C ILE A 6 20.35 20.15 0.25
N ALA A 7 19.12 20.46 -0.16
CA ALA A 7 18.36 19.73 -1.19
C ALA A 7 18.86 19.96 -2.64
N LEU A 8 19.72 20.95 -2.88
CA LEU A 8 20.12 21.36 -4.24
C LEU A 8 21.47 20.79 -4.73
N LEU A 9 22.27 20.13 -3.89
CA LEU A 9 23.59 19.60 -4.28
C LEU A 9 23.75 18.07 -4.13
N PHE A 10 22.96 17.43 -3.28
CA PHE A 10 22.87 15.97 -3.23
C PHE A 10 21.56 15.59 -3.90
N GLY A 11 21.64 15.02 -5.10
CA GLY A 11 20.49 14.61 -5.90
C GLY A 11 19.46 13.91 -5.02
N PHE A 12 18.28 14.53 -4.95
CA PHE A 12 17.13 14.15 -4.14
C PHE A 12 17.04 12.63 -4.00
N ILE A 13 17.46 12.11 -2.85
CA ILE A 13 17.03 10.80 -2.43
C ILE A 13 15.55 11.02 -2.11
N ALA A 14 14.68 10.73 -3.06
CA ALA A 14 13.29 10.45 -2.77
C ALA A 14 13.32 9.28 -1.79
N ALA A 15 13.37 9.59 -0.50
CA ALA A 15 12.92 8.67 0.51
C ALA A 15 11.43 8.48 0.16
N VAL A 16 11.13 7.40 -0.59
CA VAL A 16 9.82 6.77 -0.50
C VAL A 16 9.56 6.69 0.99
N GLU A 17 8.57 7.44 1.49
CA GLU A 17 8.23 7.39 2.90
C GLU A 17 7.56 6.03 3.08
N PRO A 18 8.25 5.05 3.68
CA PRO A 18 7.63 3.75 3.81
C PRO A 18 6.39 3.91 4.70
N ARG A 19 5.24 3.48 4.18
CA ARG A 19 4.01 3.38 4.97
C ARG A 19 4.25 2.32 6.05
N ASP A 20 4.31 2.75 7.31
CA ASP A 20 4.44 1.84 8.44
C ASP A 20 3.15 1.06 8.64
N CYS A 21 3.23 -0.26 8.46
CA CYS A 21 2.13 -1.18 8.68
C CYS A 21 2.04 -1.62 10.15
N GLY A 22 3.00 -1.20 10.99
CA GLY A 22 3.19 -1.68 12.35
C GLY A 22 3.97 -3.00 12.44
N GLY A 23 4.47 -3.31 13.64
CA GLY A 23 5.19 -4.56 13.90
C GLY A 23 6.55 -4.68 13.18
N GLY A 24 7.13 -3.56 12.75
CA GLY A 24 8.40 -3.52 12.00
C GLY A 24 8.25 -3.77 10.50
N TYR A 25 7.01 -3.74 9.98
CA TYR A 25 6.72 -3.88 8.56
C TYR A 25 6.42 -2.53 7.93
N SER A 26 6.94 -2.34 6.73
CA SER A 26 6.93 -1.08 6.02
C SER A 26 6.78 -1.34 4.53
N CYS A 27 5.84 -0.65 3.88
CA CYS A 27 5.54 -0.77 2.46
C CYS A 27 5.85 0.53 1.71
N PRO A 28 6.16 0.51 0.40
CA PRO A 28 6.29 1.73 -0.36
C PRO A 28 4.96 2.52 -0.37
N ASP A 29 5.02 3.84 -0.59
CA ASP A 29 3.83 4.71 -0.60
C ASP A 29 2.70 4.24 -1.53
N SER A 30 3.09 3.67 -2.68
CA SER A 30 2.17 3.14 -3.71
C SER A 30 1.63 1.75 -3.39
N ALA A 31 1.92 1.20 -2.20
CA ALA A 31 1.48 -0.11 -1.77
C ALA A 31 0.61 -0.03 -0.50
N THR A 32 -0.26 -1.03 -0.37
CA THR A 32 -1.20 -1.12 0.74
C THR A 32 -0.77 -2.21 1.73
N CYS A 33 -0.82 -1.89 3.02
CA CYS A 33 -0.55 -2.83 4.10
C CYS A 33 -1.71 -3.82 4.24
N CYS A 34 -1.44 -5.11 4.05
CA CYS A 34 -2.41 -6.17 4.32
C CYS A 34 -1.86 -7.18 5.30
N ARG A 35 -2.74 -7.73 6.14
CA ARG A 35 -2.38 -8.78 7.08
C ARG A 35 -2.41 -10.13 6.37
N LEU A 36 -1.39 -10.95 6.59
CA LEU A 36 -1.26 -12.31 6.06
C LEU A 36 -1.95 -13.32 7.00
N PRO A 37 -2.27 -14.54 6.52
CA PRO A 37 -2.86 -15.59 7.35
C PRO A 37 -1.95 -15.99 8.52
N ASP A 38 -0.64 -15.82 8.39
CA ASP A 38 0.34 -16.04 9.46
C ASP A 38 0.34 -14.93 10.55
N GLY A 39 -0.54 -13.93 10.44
CA GLY A 39 -0.64 -12.79 11.36
C GLY A 39 0.42 -11.70 11.17
N LYS A 40 1.30 -11.87 10.18
CA LYS A 40 2.32 -10.90 9.74
C LYS A 40 1.71 -9.86 8.79
N TRP A 41 2.48 -8.82 8.47
CA TRP A 41 2.10 -7.84 7.45
C TRP A 41 2.80 -8.12 6.13
N GLY A 42 2.14 -7.74 5.04
CA GLY A 42 2.66 -7.76 3.68
C GLY A 42 2.18 -6.56 2.90
N CYS A 43 2.79 -6.34 1.74
CA CYS A 43 2.52 -5.19 0.89
C CYS A 43 1.80 -5.66 -0.37
N CYS A 44 0.62 -5.10 -0.61
CA CYS A 44 -0.05 -5.25 -1.88
C CYS A 44 0.38 -4.13 -2.83
N PRO A 45 0.78 -4.44 -4.08
CA PRO A 45 1.42 -3.50 -5.00
C PRO A 45 0.45 -2.47 -5.61
N ILE A 46 -0.79 -2.44 -5.11
CA ILE A 46 -1.86 -1.57 -5.57
C ILE A 46 -2.11 -0.53 -4.46
N GLU A 47 -2.20 0.74 -4.84
CA GLU A 47 -2.62 1.81 -3.94
C GLU A 47 -4.09 1.62 -3.55
N ASP A 48 -4.44 1.95 -2.32
CA ASP A 48 -5.81 1.85 -1.79
C ASP A 48 -6.46 0.47 -2.03
N ALA A 49 -5.67 -0.60 -1.96
CA ALA A 49 -6.15 -1.96 -2.16
C ALA A 49 -7.06 -2.41 -1.01
N VAL A 50 -8.06 -3.21 -1.32
CA VAL A 50 -8.90 -3.90 -0.34
C VAL A 50 -8.28 -5.25 -0.03
N CYS A 51 -7.90 -5.48 1.24
CA CYS A 51 -7.44 -6.77 1.71
C CYS A 51 -8.64 -7.71 1.88
N CYS A 52 -8.63 -8.85 1.20
CA CYS A 52 -9.70 -9.83 1.32
C CYS A 52 -9.54 -10.67 2.61
N GLU A 53 -10.63 -11.28 3.10
CA GLU A 53 -10.63 -12.11 4.31
C GLU A 53 -9.81 -13.41 4.18
N ASP A 54 -9.44 -13.80 2.97
CA ASP A 54 -8.49 -14.89 2.74
C ASP A 54 -7.04 -14.50 3.08
N HIS A 55 -6.75 -13.21 3.33
CA HIS A 55 -5.44 -12.68 3.73
C HIS A 55 -4.30 -12.94 2.72
N VAL A 56 -4.61 -13.43 1.52
CA VAL A 56 -3.64 -13.76 0.47
C VAL A 56 -3.89 -12.91 -0.79
N HIS A 57 -5.14 -12.54 -1.04
CA HIS A 57 -5.56 -11.75 -2.19
C HIS A 57 -5.85 -10.31 -1.80
N CYS A 58 -5.53 -9.43 -2.73
CA CYS A 58 -5.81 -8.01 -2.65
C CYS A 58 -6.56 -7.59 -3.89
N CYS A 59 -7.64 -6.85 -3.68
CA CYS A 59 -8.44 -6.29 -4.74
C CYS A 59 -8.14 -4.79 -4.90
N PRO A 60 -8.23 -4.23 -6.11
CA PRO A 60 -8.02 -2.80 -6.31
C PRO A 60 -9.06 -1.95 -5.54
N GLY A 61 -8.72 -0.70 -5.23
CA GLY A 61 -9.68 0.24 -4.64
C GLY A 61 -10.96 0.37 -5.48
N GLY A 62 -12.10 0.46 -4.80
CA GLY A 62 -13.43 0.49 -5.45
C GLY A 62 -13.91 -0.88 -5.94
N SER A 63 -13.34 -1.98 -5.44
CA SER A 63 -13.84 -3.33 -5.68
C SER A 63 -14.05 -4.09 -4.38
N ARG A 64 -14.88 -5.14 -4.44
CA ARG A 64 -15.22 -6.00 -3.32
C ARG A 64 -14.69 -7.40 -3.56
N CYS A 65 -14.17 -8.00 -2.51
CA CYS A 65 -13.74 -9.39 -2.51
C CYS A 65 -14.98 -10.30 -2.46
N MET A 66 -15.15 -11.15 -3.46
CA MET A 66 -16.13 -12.25 -3.44
C MET A 66 -15.36 -13.56 -3.61
N GLY A 67 -14.85 -14.10 -2.49
CA GLY A 67 -13.94 -15.24 -2.51
C GLY A 67 -12.60 -14.83 -3.13
N THR A 68 -12.20 -15.49 -4.23
CA THR A 68 -10.97 -15.19 -4.98
C THR A 68 -11.18 -14.16 -6.10
N GLU A 69 -12.41 -13.69 -6.30
CA GLU A 69 -12.74 -12.75 -7.38
C GLU A 69 -12.90 -11.33 -6.83
N CYS A 70 -12.39 -10.36 -7.58
CA CYS A 70 -12.56 -8.94 -7.30
C CYS A 70 -13.70 -8.40 -8.14
N ILE A 71 -14.86 -8.21 -7.53
CA ILE A 71 -16.00 -7.59 -8.20
C ILE A 71 -15.81 -6.10 -8.09
N ARG A 72 -15.48 -5.45 -9.20
CA ARG A 72 -15.54 -3.99 -9.28
C ARG A 72 -17.01 -3.65 -9.17
N GLU A 73 -17.38 -2.88 -8.14
CA GLU A 73 -18.65 -2.17 -8.21
C GLU A 73 -18.42 -1.18 -9.35
N GLU A 74 -18.87 -1.55 -10.55
CA GLU A 74 -18.71 -0.73 -11.75
C GLU A 74 -19.10 0.68 -11.35
N VAL A 75 -18.15 1.61 -11.49
CA VAL A 75 -18.46 3.03 -11.43
C VAL A 75 -19.23 3.29 -12.72
N ASP A 76 -20.52 2.95 -12.70
CA ASP A 76 -21.50 3.24 -13.73
C ASP A 76 -21.48 4.76 -13.95
N ILE A 77 -20.86 5.17 -15.06
CA ILE A 77 -21.05 6.50 -15.66
C ILE A 77 -21.72 6.30 -17.01
#